data_AF-A0A8S2LPT6-F1
#
_entry.id   AF-A0A8S2LPT6-F1
#
_cell.length_a   1.000
_cell.length_b   1.000
_cell.length_c   1.000
_cell.angle_alpha   90.00
_cell.angle_beta   90.00
_cell.angle_gamma   90.00
#
_symmetry.space_group_name_H-M   'P 1'
#
loop_
_entity.id
_entity.type
_entity.pdbx_description
1 polymer ?
#
loop_
_entity_poly.entity_id
_entity_poly.type
_entity_poly.pdbx_seq_one_letter_code
_entity_poly.pdbx_strand_id
1 'polypeptide(L)'
;LDYMRKVVDFARPGIAFTTVQREFPRVKYPMQLARFRADVENDGNRRQKLSRLELSVLEKFKQARDTNLPVHDTDIRRWSLTQAAVEGIDNFLASDK
;
A
#
# COMPACT_ATOMS: atom_id res chain seq x y z
N LEU A 1 5.40 -5.10 1.37
CA LEU A 1 6.42 -4.19 0.82
C LEU A 1 7.81 -4.82 0.91
N ASP A 2 8.17 -5.38 2.07
CA ASP A 2 9.51 -5.96 2.35
C ASP A 2 10.03 -6.95 1.32
N TYR A 3 9.18 -7.87 0.84
CA TYR A 3 9.60 -8.80 -0.21
C TYR A 3 10.04 -8.08 -1.49
N MET A 4 9.27 -7.08 -1.93
CA MET A 4 9.57 -6.31 -3.14
C MET A 4 10.84 -5.47 -2.93
N ARG A 5 11.01 -4.86 -1.75
CA ARG A 5 12.24 -4.14 -1.38
C ARG A 5 13.47 -5.06 -1.47
N LYS A 6 13.43 -6.23 -0.84
CA LYS A 6 14.51 -7.23 -0.91
C LYS A 6 14.85 -7.65 -2.35
N VAL A 7 13.83 -7.87 -3.18
CA VAL A 7 14.02 -8.22 -4.59
C VAL A 7 14.68 -7.07 -5.36
N VAL A 8 14.21 -5.84 -5.17
CA VAL A 8 14.74 -4.63 -5.84
C VAL A 8 16.17 -4.34 -5.40
N ASP A 9 16.46 -4.45 -4.11
CA ASP A 9 17.78 -4.22 -3.52
C ASP A 9 18.81 -5.25 -3.99
N PHE A 10 18.36 -6.49 -4.25
CA PHE A 10 19.18 -7.55 -4.82
C PHE A 10 19.39 -7.34 -6.33
N ALA A 11 18.36 -6.95 -7.09
CA ALA A 11 18.40 -6.79 -8.54
C ALA A 11 19.14 -5.50 -8.99
N ARG A 12 20.39 -5.34 -8.57
CA ARG A 12 21.30 -4.24 -8.93
C ARG A 12 21.84 -4.36 -10.36
N PRO A 13 22.32 -3.26 -10.97
CA PRO A 13 22.97 -3.33 -12.28
C PRO A 13 24.09 -4.38 -12.30
N GLY A 14 24.13 -5.22 -13.34
CA GLY A 14 25.11 -6.30 -13.48
C GLY A 14 24.64 -7.68 -13.00
N ILE A 15 23.52 -7.78 -12.28
CA ILE A 15 22.94 -9.09 -11.92
C ILE A 15 22.00 -9.57 -13.01
N ALA A 16 22.27 -10.79 -13.52
CA ALA A 16 21.41 -11.43 -14.51
C ALA A 16 20.04 -11.78 -13.91
N PHE A 17 18.98 -11.66 -14.71
CA PHE A 17 17.62 -11.99 -14.26
C PHE A 17 17.48 -13.44 -13.78
N THR A 18 18.19 -14.38 -14.41
CA THR A 18 18.22 -15.79 -14.00
C THR A 18 18.74 -15.98 -12.57
N THR A 19 19.72 -15.17 -12.15
CA THR A 19 20.24 -15.15 -10.78
C THR A 19 19.19 -14.62 -9.81
N VAL A 20 18.49 -13.55 -10.18
CA VAL A 20 17.38 -12.99 -9.39
C VAL A 20 16.25 -14.02 -9.24
N GLN A 21 15.90 -14.73 -10.31
CA GLN A 21 14.86 -15.76 -10.29
C GLN A 21 15.24 -16.97 -9.42
N ARG A 22 16.52 -17.35 -9.39
CA ARG A 22 17.02 -18.41 -8.51
C ARG A 22 16.88 -18.05 -7.04
N GLU A 23 17.22 -16.81 -6.68
CA GLU A 23 17.10 -16.31 -5.30
C GLU A 23 15.64 -16.02 -4.90
N PHE A 24 14.84 -15.56 -5.87
CA PHE A 24 13.45 -15.15 -5.67
C PHE A 24 12.51 -15.90 -6.62
N PRO A 25 12.14 -17.16 -6.33
CA PRO A 25 11.33 -17.99 -7.23
C PRO A 25 9.94 -17.45 -7.57
N ARG A 26 9.42 -16.49 -6.79
CA ARG A 26 8.13 -15.83 -7.06
C ARG A 26 8.22 -14.78 -8.17
N VAL A 27 9.44 -14.37 -8.55
CA VAL A 27 9.72 -13.45 -9.66
C VAL A 27 9.95 -14.27 -10.92
N LYS A 28 8.89 -14.45 -11.70
CA LYS A 28 8.87 -15.25 -12.93
C LYS A 28 9.28 -14.46 -14.17
N TYR A 29 9.01 -13.15 -14.19
CA TYR A 29 9.17 -12.33 -15.39
C TYR A 29 9.97 -11.05 -15.08
N PRO A 30 10.86 -10.59 -15.99
CA PRO A 30 11.62 -9.35 -15.83
C PRO A 30 10.74 -8.12 -15.59
N MET A 31 9.56 -8.08 -16.22
CA MET A 31 8.58 -7.01 -16.05
C MET A 31 8.12 -6.85 -14.58
N GLN A 32 8.14 -7.92 -13.78
CA GLN A 32 7.82 -7.84 -12.36
C GLN A 32 8.84 -7.03 -11.57
N LEU A 33 10.12 -6.97 -12.00
CA LEU A 33 11.14 -6.14 -11.36
C LEU A 33 10.86 -4.66 -11.59
N ALA A 34 10.51 -4.26 -12.82
CA ALA A 34 10.11 -2.89 -13.11
C ALA A 34 8.89 -2.48 -12.26
N ARG A 35 7.88 -3.37 -12.19
CA ARG A 35 6.71 -3.14 -11.33
C ARG A 35 7.07 -3.04 -9.85
N PHE A 36 7.95 -3.91 -9.35
CA PHE A 36 8.37 -3.87 -7.95
C PHE A 36 9.18 -2.61 -7.62
N ARG A 37 10.00 -2.11 -8.54
CA ARG A 37 10.67 -0.81 -8.38
C ARG A 37 9.64 0.31 -8.24
N ALA A 38 8.69 0.39 -9.17
CA ALA A 38 7.61 1.36 -9.11
C ALA A 38 6.77 1.22 -7.82
N ASP A 39 6.42 0.00 -7.41
CA ASP A 39 5.68 -0.26 -6.17
C ASP A 39 6.50 0.18 -4.95
N VAL A 40 7.82 -0.04 -4.91
CA VAL A 40 8.68 0.37 -3.79
C VAL A 40 8.84 1.89 -3.74
N GLU A 41 9.03 2.54 -4.89
CA GLU A 41 9.12 4.00 -5.03
C GLU A 41 7.81 4.68 -4.59
N ASN A 42 6.67 4.07 -4.88
CA ASN A 42 5.35 4.58 -4.48
C ASN A 42 4.93 4.17 -3.06
N ASP A 43 5.84 3.62 -2.26
CA ASP A 43 5.60 3.06 -0.91
C ASP A 43 4.48 2.00 -0.83
N GLY A 44 4.36 1.22 -1.89
CA GLY A 44 3.50 0.07 -2.00
C GLY A 44 2.50 0.17 -3.14
N ASN A 45 1.90 -0.98 -3.42
CA ASN A 45 0.85 -1.05 -4.42
C ASN A 45 -0.48 -0.53 -3.87
N ARG A 46 -1.44 -0.31 -4.77
CA ARG A 46 -2.79 0.18 -4.42
C ARG A 46 -3.46 -0.63 -3.30
N ARG A 47 -3.30 -1.97 -3.30
CA ARG A 47 -3.89 -2.84 -2.26
C ARG A 47 -3.28 -2.57 -0.88
N GLN A 48 -1.96 -2.40 -0.80
CA GLN A 48 -1.27 -2.09 0.45
C GLN A 48 -1.68 -0.71 0.98
N LYS A 49 -1.74 0.28 0.10
CA LYS A 49 -2.22 1.63 0.43
C LYS A 49 -3.65 1.62 0.97
N LEU A 50 -4.55 0.89 0.31
CA LEU A 50 -5.93 0.72 0.79
C LEU A 50 -6.01 0.01 2.15
N SER A 51 -5.16 -0.99 2.39
CA SER A 51 -5.13 -1.67 3.69
C SER A 51 -4.63 -0.76 4.81
N ARG A 52 -3.64 0.11 4.55
CA ARG A 52 -3.20 1.13 5.53
C ARG A 52 -4.28 2.17 5.79
N LEU A 53 -4.99 2.58 4.75
CA LEU A 53 -6.15 3.47 4.87
C LEU A 53 -7.21 2.84 5.78
N GLU A 54 -7.61 1.60 5.52
CA GLU A 54 -8.59 0.87 6.32
C GLU A 54 -8.18 0.78 7.79
N LEU A 55 -6.93 0.39 8.06
CA LEU A 55 -6.40 0.30 9.42
C LEU A 55 -6.42 1.65 10.12
N SER A 56 -6.04 2.73 9.43
CA SER A 56 -6.06 4.08 10.00
C SER A 56 -7.47 4.55 10.34
N VAL A 57 -8.45 4.29 9.48
CA VAL A 57 -9.86 4.65 9.73
C VAL A 57 -10.43 3.84 10.89
N LEU A 58 -10.15 2.54 10.94
CA LEU A 58 -10.56 1.67 12.04
C LEU A 58 -9.96 2.11 13.38
N GLU A 59 -8.69 2.51 13.39
CA GLU A 59 -8.02 2.98 14.60
C GLU A 59 -8.64 4.29 15.11
N LYS A 60 -8.92 5.25 14.22
CA LYS A 60 -9.64 6.48 14.58
C LYS A 60 -11.04 6.18 15.13
N PHE A 61 -11.74 5.23 14.53
CA PHE A 61 -13.05 4.81 15.00
C PHE A 61 -12.98 4.22 16.42
N LYS A 62 -12.02 3.33 16.68
CA LYS A 62 -11.81 2.76 18.03
C LYS A 62 -11.52 3.85 19.05
N GLN A 63 -10.62 4.79 18.75
CA GLN A 63 -10.30 5.91 19.62
C GLN A 63 -11.51 6.80 19.92
N ALA A 64 -12.36 7.05 18.92
CA ALA A 64 -13.61 7.78 19.12
C ALA A 64 -14.59 7.01 20.03
N ARG A 65 -14.68 5.68 19.87
CA ARG A 65 -15.50 4.83 20.75
C ARG A 65 -14.98 4.80 22.18
N ASP A 66 -13.67 4.70 22.37
CA ASP A 66 -13.03 4.68 23.69
C ASP A 66 -13.22 6.02 24.43
N THR A 67 -13.39 7.12 23.70
CA THR A 67 -13.66 8.47 24.21
C THR A 67 -15.15 8.82 24.27
N ASN A 68 -16.04 7.86 24.00
CA ASN A 68 -17.50 8.05 23.91
C ASN A 68 -17.94 9.16 22.94
N LEU A 69 -17.14 9.43 21.90
CA LEU A 69 -17.51 10.36 20.85
C LEU A 69 -18.47 9.69 19.85
N PRO A 70 -19.60 10.33 19.51
CA PRO A 70 -20.44 9.87 18.41
C PRO A 70 -19.67 9.99 17.09
N VAL A 71 -19.74 8.96 16.25
CA VAL A 71 -19.13 8.93 14.92
C VAL A 71 -20.24 8.76 13.90
N HIS A 72 -20.31 9.68 12.94
CA HIS A 72 -21.23 9.59 11.82
C HIS A 72 -20.52 9.06 10.55
N ASP A 73 -21.30 8.58 9.59
CA ASP A 73 -20.77 8.12 8.30
C ASP A 73 -19.99 9.23 7.57
N THR A 74 -20.39 10.49 7.76
CA THR A 74 -19.68 11.67 7.24
C THR A 74 -18.27 11.81 7.83
N ASP A 75 -18.06 11.42 9.09
CA ASP A 75 -16.75 11.43 9.73
C ASP A 75 -15.86 10.31 9.18
N ILE A 76 -16.42 9.10 9.05
CA ILE A 76 -15.72 7.96 8.44
C ILE A 76 -15.32 8.30 7.00
N ARG A 77 -16.23 8.89 6.23
CA ARG A 77 -15.96 9.38 4.88
C ARG A 77 -14.83 10.41 4.86
N ARG A 78 -14.88 11.41 5.75
CA ARG A 78 -13.84 12.45 5.86
C ARG A 78 -12.48 11.84 6.22
N TRP A 79 -12.42 10.93 7.19
CA TRP A 79 -11.18 10.25 7.58
C TRP A 79 -10.61 9.43 6.43
N SER A 80 -11.46 8.71 5.70
CA SER A 80 -11.05 7.89 4.57
C SER A 80 -10.47 8.74 3.43
N LEU A 81 -11.14 9.86 3.06
CA LEU A 81 -10.63 10.78 2.04
C LEU A 81 -9.31 11.43 2.46
N THR A 82 -9.21 11.86 3.72
CA THR A 82 -7.98 12.46 4.26
C THR A 82 -6.81 11.47 4.18
N GLN A 83 -7.04 10.23 4.60
CA GLN A 83 -5.99 9.21 4.59
C GLN A 83 -5.64 8.76 3.17
N ALA A 84 -6.60 8.72 2.24
CA ALA A 84 -6.33 8.47 0.83
C ALA A 84 -5.39 9.51 0.21
N ALA A 85 -5.56 10.79 0.57
CA ALA A 85 -4.66 11.86 0.13
C ALA A 85 -3.23 11.66 0.68
N VAL A 86 -3.10 11.25 1.95
CA VAL A 86 -1.79 10.93 2.57
C VAL A 86 -1.09 9.77 1.85
N GLU A 87 -1.85 8.74 1.46
CA GLU A 87 -1.34 7.57 0.73
C GLU A 87 -1.13 7.84 -0.77
N GLY A 88 -1.52 9.00 -1.29
CA GLY A 88 -1.45 9.36 -2.71
C GLY A 88 -2.36 8.51 -3.59
N ILE A 89 -3.61 8.31 -3.16
CA ILE A 89 -4.63 7.56 -3.93
C ILE A 89 -5.59 8.57 -4.58
N ASP A 90 -5.25 9.06 -5.77
CA ASP A 90 -5.96 10.18 -6.43
C ASP A 90 -7.43 9.89 -6.77
N ASN A 91 -7.77 8.62 -7.06
CA ASN A 91 -9.12 8.20 -7.47
C ASN A 91 -9.82 7.39 -6.37
N PHE A 92 -9.58 7.71 -5.10
CA PHE A 92 -10.27 7.07 -3.99
C PHE A 92 -11.67 7.67 -3.80
N LEU A 93 -12.69 6.80 -3.92
CA LEU A 93 -14.08 7.17 -3.68
C LEU A 93 -14.52 6.57 -2.34
N ALA A 94 -14.82 7.44 -1.39
CA ALA A 94 -15.40 7.08 -0.10
C ALA A 94 -16.95 7.11 -0.21
N SER A 95 -17.51 6.25 -1.05
CA SER A 95 -18.95 6.19 -1.29
C SER A 95 -19.56 4.89 -0.81
N ASP A 96 -20.76 4.99 -0.25
CA ASP A 96 -21.80 3.99 -0.47
C ASP A 96 -22.17 4.10 -1.96
N LYS A 97 -22.30 2.97 -2.65
CA LYS A 97 -22.47 2.91 -4.10
C LYS A 97 -23.54 3.87 -4.66
#